data_AF-A0A838IE00-F1
#
_entry.id   AF-A0A838IE00-F1
#
_cell.length_a   1.000
_cell.length_b   1.000
_cell.length_c   1.000
_cell.angle_alpha   90.00
_cell.angle_beta   90.00
_cell.angle_gamma   90.00
#
_symmetry.space_group_name_H-M   'P 1'
#
loop_
_entity.id
_entity.type
_entity.pdbx_description
1 polymer ?
#
loop_
_entity_poly.entity_id
_entity_poly.type
_entity_poly.pdbx_seq_one_letter_code
_entity_poly.pdbx_strand_id
1 'polypeptide(L)'
;MLEMMWQLEHRVLDREQVVGPLLEEVCAVAGFRAHRYDMNARDQWRPFDAQRVVVDALTQRTQLLRIMSDDGVSMAMIAMGKHGEQPVVHMQLVGEAGASAAPVSLAGQWRELFERVPVRMASISSLEWREALSEAGIMASSQAYHLGMVHAWHRAGRPAAIEQICALVGACASMEQFDVGEHLGLVLASVPRILSPQHAQTLRMLHQVL
;
A
#
# COMPACT_ATOMS: atom_id res chain seq x y z
N MET A 1 -5.68 6.58 11.65
CA MET A 1 -4.93 6.99 10.43
C MET A 1 -4.76 5.76 9.55
N LEU A 2 -5.02 5.85 8.25
CA LEU A 2 -4.78 4.73 7.34
C LEU A 2 -3.45 4.89 6.60
N GLU A 3 -2.80 3.77 6.36
CA GLU A 3 -1.56 3.67 5.60
C GLU A 3 -1.76 2.67 4.48
N MET A 4 -1.28 3.02 3.29
CA MET A 4 -1.28 2.13 2.15
C MET A 4 0.15 1.96 1.65
N MET A 5 0.47 0.76 1.20
CA MET A 5 1.76 0.48 0.58
C MET A 5 1.55 -0.29 -0.70
N TRP A 6 2.24 0.12 -1.76
CA TRP A 6 2.29 -0.60 -3.03
C TRP A 6 3.74 -0.93 -3.35
N GLN A 7 4.07 -2.22 -3.35
CA GLN A 7 5.36 -2.70 -3.82
C GLN A 7 5.27 -2.92 -5.32
N LEU A 8 6.11 -2.26 -6.11
CA LEU A 8 6.08 -2.35 -7.57
C LEU A 8 6.93 -3.54 -8.05
N GLU A 9 6.73 -4.06 -9.25
CA GLU A 9 7.57 -5.12 -9.84
C GLU A 9 8.85 -4.58 -10.49
N HIS A 10 8.89 -3.28 -10.81
CA HIS A 10 10.05 -2.63 -11.44
C HIS A 10 11.29 -2.65 -10.56
N ARG A 11 12.48 -2.68 -11.17
CA ARG A 11 13.74 -2.44 -10.42
C ARG A 11 13.97 -0.97 -10.11
N VAL A 12 13.62 -0.09 -11.06
CA VAL A 12 13.76 1.36 -10.97
C VAL A 12 12.59 2.01 -11.72
N LEU A 13 12.14 3.16 -11.24
CA LEU A 13 11.16 4.00 -11.94
C LEU A 13 11.89 5.04 -12.80
N ASP A 14 12.16 4.70 -14.05
CA ASP A 14 12.95 5.51 -14.99
C ASP A 14 12.23 5.79 -16.33
N ARG A 15 10.94 5.44 -16.41
CA ARG A 15 10.12 5.59 -17.62
C ARG A 15 8.82 6.30 -17.33
N GLU A 16 8.46 7.20 -18.24
CA GLU A 16 7.19 7.93 -18.21
C GLU A 16 5.99 6.99 -18.25
N GLN A 17 6.07 5.91 -19.05
CA GLN A 17 5.00 4.92 -19.18
C GLN A 17 4.68 4.19 -17.87
N VAL A 18 5.52 4.33 -16.85
CA VAL A 18 5.33 3.75 -15.51
C VAL A 18 5.00 4.85 -14.51
N VAL A 19 5.80 5.93 -14.49
CA VAL A 19 5.66 7.01 -13.50
C VAL A 19 4.36 7.80 -13.70
N GLY A 20 3.94 8.03 -14.95
CA GLY A 20 2.68 8.72 -15.26
C GLY A 20 1.47 7.98 -14.70
N PRO A 21 1.21 6.73 -15.12
CA PRO A 21 0.11 5.93 -14.58
C PRO A 21 0.19 5.77 -13.06
N LEU A 22 1.38 5.57 -12.49
CA LEU A 22 1.53 5.49 -11.03
C LEU A 22 1.08 6.77 -10.33
N LEU A 23 1.44 7.94 -10.87
CA LEU A 23 1.04 9.21 -10.30
C LEU A 23 -0.46 9.43 -10.40
N GLU A 24 -1.07 9.02 -11.51
CA GLU A 24 -2.52 9.05 -11.70
C GLU A 24 -3.23 8.17 -10.66
N GLU A 25 -2.74 6.95 -10.42
CA GLU A 25 -3.29 6.07 -9.38
C GLU A 25 -3.13 6.65 -7.97
N VAL A 26 -1.97 7.24 -7.64
CA VAL A 26 -1.79 7.94 -6.36
C VAL A 26 -2.80 9.08 -6.20
N CYS A 27 -3.06 9.84 -7.26
CA CYS A 27 -4.02 10.95 -7.24
C CYS A 27 -5.49 10.50 -7.28
N ALA A 28 -5.76 9.28 -7.73
CA ALA A 28 -7.10 8.69 -7.79
C ALA A 28 -7.58 8.15 -6.44
N VAL A 29 -6.66 7.95 -5.48
CA VAL A 29 -7.00 7.47 -4.13
C VAL A 29 -8.05 8.36 -3.49
N ALA A 30 -9.17 7.76 -3.13
CA ALA A 30 -10.28 8.47 -2.50
C ALA A 30 -9.84 9.27 -1.26
N GLY A 31 -10.14 10.57 -1.27
CA GLY A 31 -9.79 11.49 -0.19
C GLY A 31 -8.38 12.09 -0.30
N PHE A 32 -7.53 11.62 -1.20
CA PHE A 32 -6.21 12.21 -1.44
C PHE A 32 -6.27 13.24 -2.57
N ARG A 33 -5.95 14.51 -2.29
CA ARG A 33 -5.98 15.61 -3.25
C ARG A 33 -4.62 16.27 -3.33
N ALA A 34 -3.78 15.79 -4.24
CA ALA A 34 -2.42 16.27 -4.42
C ALA A 34 -2.37 17.81 -4.59
N HIS A 35 -1.62 18.48 -3.71
CA HIS A 35 -1.55 19.95 -3.65
C HIS A 35 -0.15 20.49 -3.91
N ARG A 36 0.86 19.84 -3.34
CA ARG A 36 2.27 20.20 -3.52
C ARG A 36 3.17 18.97 -3.48
N TYR A 37 4.35 19.06 -4.08
CA TYR A 37 5.33 17.97 -4.04
C TYR A 37 6.74 18.46 -3.74
N ASP A 38 7.58 17.56 -3.26
CA ASP A 38 8.99 17.77 -2.94
C ASP A 38 9.80 16.58 -3.45
N MET A 39 11.06 16.83 -3.81
CA MET A 39 11.98 15.81 -4.29
C MET A 39 13.13 15.61 -3.32
N ASN A 40 13.43 14.35 -3.05
CA ASN A 40 14.53 13.91 -2.17
C ASN A 40 14.44 14.47 -0.75
N ALA A 41 13.23 14.74 -0.25
CA ALA A 41 12.98 15.25 1.10
C ALA A 41 13.83 16.50 1.43
N ARG A 42 13.90 17.46 0.50
CA ARG A 42 14.66 18.71 0.66
C ARG A 42 13.83 19.85 1.23
N ASP A 43 12.55 19.59 1.50
CA ASP A 43 11.55 20.58 1.93
C ASP A 43 11.43 21.78 0.97
N GLN A 44 11.67 21.54 -0.32
CA GLN A 44 11.52 22.50 -1.41
C GLN A 44 10.19 22.28 -2.12
N TRP A 45 9.10 22.52 -1.39
CA TRP A 45 7.74 22.27 -1.87
C TRP A 45 7.38 23.13 -3.08
N ARG A 46 6.89 22.47 -4.14
CA ARG A 46 6.42 23.08 -5.38
C ARG A 46 4.91 22.85 -5.53
N PRO A 47 4.17 23.77 -6.18
CA PRO A 47 2.79 23.52 -6.55
C PRO A 47 2.66 22.23 -7.35
N PHE A 48 1.64 21.42 -7.06
CA PHE A 48 1.43 20.16 -7.76
C PHE A 48 0.96 20.40 -9.19
N ASP A 49 1.68 19.79 -10.13
CA ASP A 49 1.32 19.69 -11.54
C ASP A 49 1.81 18.32 -12.03
N ALA A 50 0.89 17.45 -12.44
CA ALA A 50 1.20 16.04 -12.69
C ALA A 50 2.28 15.87 -13.76
N GLN A 51 2.21 16.63 -14.85
CA GLN A 51 3.20 16.56 -15.94
C GLN A 51 4.58 17.01 -15.47
N ARG A 52 4.66 18.12 -14.74
CA ARG A 52 5.93 18.60 -14.18
C ARG A 52 6.51 17.61 -13.18
N VAL A 53 5.69 17.00 -12.33
CA VAL A 53 6.13 15.97 -11.38
C VAL A 53 6.77 14.79 -12.10
N VAL A 54 6.16 14.29 -13.18
CA VAL A 54 6.72 13.21 -13.99
C VAL A 54 8.07 13.61 -14.58
N VAL A 55 8.16 14.79 -15.20
CA VAL A 55 9.42 15.31 -15.76
C VAL A 55 10.50 15.40 -14.69
N ASP A 56 10.18 15.97 -13.53
CA ASP A 56 11.12 16.17 -12.44
C ASP A 56 11.58 14.85 -11.81
N ALA A 57 10.67 13.89 -11.64
CA ALA A 57 10.98 12.55 -11.13
C ALA A 57 11.97 11.79 -12.04
N LEU A 58 11.84 11.95 -13.36
CA LEU A 58 12.66 11.29 -14.37
C LEU A 58 14.00 12.00 -14.60
N THR A 59 14.04 13.33 -14.54
CA THR A 59 15.23 14.12 -14.92
C THR A 59 16.21 14.41 -13.78
N GLN A 60 15.76 14.51 -12.52
CA GLN A 60 16.58 15.07 -11.43
C GLN A 60 17.35 14.05 -10.57
N ARG A 61 17.64 12.84 -11.09
CA ARG A 61 18.22 11.73 -10.27
C ARG A 61 17.45 11.49 -8.96
N THR A 62 16.14 11.77 -8.97
CA THR A 62 15.25 11.69 -7.81
C THR A 62 15.18 10.28 -7.27
N GLN A 63 15.48 10.10 -5.98
CA GLN A 63 15.38 8.84 -5.25
C GLN A 63 14.03 8.72 -4.55
N LEU A 64 13.49 9.84 -4.08
CA LEU A 64 12.23 9.92 -3.36
C LEU A 64 11.40 11.09 -3.89
N LEU A 65 10.13 10.84 -4.20
CA LEU A 65 9.12 11.86 -4.48
C LEU A 65 8.12 11.88 -3.32
N ARG A 66 7.85 13.06 -2.77
CA ARG A 66 6.82 13.28 -1.75
C ARG A 66 5.73 14.14 -2.34
N ILE A 67 4.47 13.76 -2.14
CA ILE A 67 3.30 14.52 -2.58
C ILE A 67 2.42 14.72 -1.36
N MET A 68 2.13 15.97 -1.03
CA MET A 68 1.26 16.34 0.08
C MET A 68 -0.12 16.70 -0.45
N SER A 69 -1.15 16.26 0.27
CA SER A 69 -2.53 16.63 -0.01
C SER A 69 -2.82 18.09 0.40
N ASP A 70 -3.95 18.62 -0.06
CA ASP A 70 -4.47 19.95 0.29
C ASP A 70 -4.82 20.10 1.79
N ASP A 71 -5.10 19.00 2.48
CA ASP A 71 -5.29 18.95 3.94
C ASP A 71 -4.00 19.24 4.74
N GLY A 72 -2.84 19.26 4.09
CA GLY A 72 -1.54 19.54 4.69
C GLY A 72 -0.98 18.44 5.59
N VAL A 73 -1.65 17.30 5.71
CA VAL A 73 -1.30 16.20 6.62
C VAL A 73 -1.16 14.87 5.86
N SER A 74 -2.08 14.55 4.95
CA SER A 74 -2.01 13.35 4.13
C SER A 74 -0.86 13.46 3.12
N MET A 75 -0.13 12.36 2.91
CA MET A 75 1.08 12.36 2.10
C MET A 75 1.27 11.03 1.37
N ALA A 76 1.66 11.10 0.09
CA ALA A 76 2.20 9.98 -0.66
C ALA A 76 3.72 10.12 -0.80
N MET A 77 4.42 9.01 -0.67
CA MET A 77 5.87 8.90 -0.84
C MET A 77 6.16 7.81 -1.85
N ILE A 78 6.95 8.12 -2.88
CA ILE A 78 7.32 7.18 -3.94
C ILE A 78 8.85 7.04 -3.92
N ALA A 79 9.34 5.89 -3.49
CA ALA A 79 10.73 5.52 -3.62
C ALA A 79 10.98 5.00 -5.04
N MET A 80 11.97 5.58 -5.72
CA MET A 80 12.21 5.36 -7.16
C MET A 80 13.09 4.14 -7.46
N GLY A 81 13.69 3.52 -6.44
CA GLY A 81 14.54 2.32 -6.54
C GLY A 81 15.97 2.53 -7.06
N LYS A 82 16.48 3.77 -7.09
CA LYS A 82 17.74 4.13 -7.79
C LYS A 82 19.05 3.58 -7.18
N HIS A 83 19.00 2.72 -6.15
CA HIS A 83 20.18 2.09 -5.50
C HIS A 83 20.00 0.60 -5.22
N GLY A 84 19.22 -0.10 -6.05
CA GLY A 84 18.93 -1.52 -5.84
C GLY A 84 17.86 -1.79 -4.79
N GLU A 85 17.25 -0.73 -4.25
CA GLU A 85 16.03 -0.79 -3.44
C GLU A 85 14.82 -1.06 -4.34
N GLN A 86 13.85 -1.80 -3.84
CA GLN A 86 12.60 -2.02 -4.55
C GLN A 86 11.78 -0.72 -4.56
N PRO A 87 11.31 -0.23 -5.73
CA PRO A 87 10.36 0.86 -5.78
C PRO A 87 9.09 0.53 -4.98
N VAL A 88 8.71 1.48 -4.14
CA VAL A 88 7.56 1.37 -3.25
C VAL A 88 6.83 2.69 -3.19
N VAL A 89 5.50 2.63 -3.17
CA VAL A 89 4.64 3.74 -2.79
C VAL A 89 4.19 3.52 -1.36
N HIS A 90 4.27 4.55 -0.55
CA HIS A 90 3.71 4.59 0.79
C HIS A 90 2.81 5.82 0.93
N MET A 91 1.55 5.64 1.29
CA MET A 91 0.58 6.71 1.46
C MET A 91 0.06 6.73 2.89
N GLN A 92 -0.01 7.91 3.47
CA GLN A 92 -0.66 8.20 4.75
C GLN A 92 -1.91 9.01 4.47
N LEU A 93 -3.06 8.45 4.84
CA LEU A 93 -4.37 9.08 4.72
C LEU A 93 -4.87 9.46 6.12
N VAL A 94 -5.05 10.76 6.32
CA VAL A 94 -5.46 11.37 7.59
C VAL A 94 -6.79 12.11 7.40
N GLY A 95 -7.43 12.55 8.50
CA GLY A 95 -8.67 13.33 8.44
C GLY A 95 -9.85 12.55 7.85
N GLU A 96 -10.71 13.24 7.09
CA GLU A 96 -11.89 12.64 6.43
C GLU A 96 -11.50 11.52 5.45
N ALA A 97 -10.37 11.67 4.76
CA ALA A 97 -9.84 10.64 3.85
C ALA A 97 -9.51 9.33 4.58
N GLY A 98 -8.97 9.42 5.80
CA GLY A 98 -8.70 8.26 6.64
C GLY A 98 -9.89 7.77 7.48
N ALA A 99 -10.81 8.66 7.86
CA ALA A 99 -11.91 8.35 8.77
C ALA A 99 -13.16 7.78 8.07
N SER A 100 -13.40 8.17 6.81
CA SER A 100 -14.57 7.74 6.03
C SER A 100 -14.26 6.57 5.09
N ALA A 101 -12.99 6.27 4.83
CA ALA A 101 -12.59 5.20 3.94
C ALA A 101 -12.53 3.87 4.70
N ALA A 102 -13.49 2.98 4.44
CA ALA A 102 -13.36 1.59 4.85
C ALA A 102 -12.19 0.96 4.04
N PRO A 103 -11.24 0.24 4.69
CA PRO A 103 -10.10 -0.38 4.00
C PRO A 103 -10.52 -1.23 2.80
N VAL A 104 -11.62 -1.98 2.93
CA VAL A 104 -12.16 -2.81 1.84
C VAL A 104 -12.64 -1.96 0.66
N SER A 105 -13.25 -0.79 0.92
CA SER A 105 -13.69 0.12 -0.14
C SER A 105 -12.52 0.73 -0.92
N LEU A 106 -11.41 1.04 -0.24
CA LEU A 106 -10.17 1.48 -0.91
C LEU A 106 -9.59 0.35 -1.77
N ALA A 107 -9.54 -0.87 -1.22
CA ALA A 107 -9.05 -2.03 -1.96
C ALA A 107 -9.93 -2.41 -3.16
N GLY A 108 -11.22 -2.05 -3.14
CA GLY A 108 -12.12 -2.22 -4.29
C GLY A 108 -11.69 -1.45 -5.55
N GLN A 109 -10.85 -0.43 -5.42
CA GLN A 109 -10.29 0.36 -6.52
C GLN A 109 -8.95 -0.19 -7.03
N TRP A 110 -8.44 -1.28 -6.44
CA TRP A 110 -7.12 -1.80 -6.81
C TRP A 110 -7.11 -2.54 -8.14
N ARG A 111 -8.27 -2.86 -8.71
CA ARG A 111 -8.32 -3.49 -10.02
C ARG A 111 -7.63 -2.60 -11.06
N GLU A 112 -8.03 -1.34 -11.13
CA GLU A 112 -7.45 -0.36 -12.03
C GLU A 112 -5.95 -0.15 -11.74
N LEU A 113 -5.59 -0.11 -10.45
CA LEU A 113 -4.19 -0.02 -10.01
C LEU A 113 -3.34 -1.16 -10.60
N PHE A 114 -3.73 -2.42 -10.42
CA PHE A 114 -2.96 -3.58 -10.91
C PHE A 114 -3.00 -3.71 -12.44
N GLU A 115 -4.06 -3.26 -13.11
CA GLU A 115 -4.17 -3.29 -14.57
C GLU A 115 -3.27 -2.23 -15.23
N ARG A 116 -3.04 -1.10 -14.57
CA ARG A 116 -2.33 0.06 -15.14
C ARG A 116 -0.89 0.20 -14.66
N VAL A 117 -0.62 -0.30 -13.45
CA VAL A 117 0.68 -0.24 -12.80
C VAL A 117 1.09 -1.66 -12.41
N PRO A 118 2.31 -2.10 -12.71
CA PRO A 118 2.77 -3.44 -12.32
C PRO A 118 3.13 -3.44 -10.84
N VAL A 119 2.08 -3.49 -10.01
CA VAL A 119 2.15 -3.62 -8.56
C VAL A 119 2.27 -5.11 -8.25
N ARG A 120 3.33 -5.49 -7.51
CA ARG A 120 3.52 -6.85 -7.03
C ARG A 120 2.55 -7.15 -5.88
N MET A 121 2.47 -6.21 -4.95
CA MET A 121 1.68 -6.33 -3.73
C MET A 121 1.16 -4.96 -3.30
N ALA A 122 -0.09 -4.93 -2.85
CA ALA A 122 -0.70 -3.79 -2.20
C ALA A 122 -1.21 -4.17 -0.81
N SER A 123 -1.07 -3.28 0.16
CA SER A 123 -1.58 -3.49 1.51
C SER A 123 -2.15 -2.21 2.12
N ILE A 124 -3.11 -2.38 3.03
CA ILE A 124 -3.68 -1.31 3.86
C ILE A 124 -3.48 -1.66 5.32
N SER A 125 -3.01 -0.72 6.12
CA SER A 125 -2.82 -0.85 7.56
C SER A 125 -3.32 0.39 8.29
N SER A 126 -3.40 0.32 9.61
CA SER A 126 -3.54 1.47 10.48
C SER A 126 -2.55 1.38 11.65
N LEU A 127 -2.38 2.47 12.40
CA LEU A 127 -1.59 2.45 13.64
C LEU A 127 -2.25 1.52 14.66
N GLU A 128 -3.56 1.68 14.85
CA GLU A 128 -4.37 0.91 15.80
C GLU A 128 -4.31 -0.60 15.50
N TRP A 129 -4.27 -0.97 14.22
CA TRP A 129 -4.07 -2.35 13.80
C TRP A 129 -2.70 -2.90 14.18
N ARG A 130 -1.62 -2.13 13.97
CA ARG A 130 -0.28 -2.56 14.36
C ARG A 130 -0.14 -2.69 15.88
N GLU A 131 -0.77 -1.80 16.64
CA GLU A 131 -0.85 -1.89 18.10
C GLU A 131 -1.56 -3.17 18.52
N ALA A 132 -2.73 -3.49 17.92
CA ALA A 132 -3.45 -4.73 18.20
C ALA A 132 -2.61 -5.99 17.86
N LEU A 133 -1.86 -5.98 16.76
CA LEU A 133 -0.93 -7.06 16.41
C LEU A 133 0.19 -7.19 17.46
N SER A 134 0.80 -6.08 17.86
CA SER A 134 1.85 -6.04 18.87
C SER A 134 1.36 -6.57 20.22
N GLU A 135 0.18 -6.17 20.66
CA GLU A 135 -0.46 -6.65 21.90
C GLU A 135 -0.71 -8.17 21.88
N ALA A 136 -0.99 -8.73 20.70
CA ALA A 136 -1.12 -10.18 20.53
C ALA A 136 0.20 -10.93 20.32
N GLY A 137 1.34 -10.24 20.44
CA GLY A 137 2.67 -10.80 20.25
C GLY A 137 3.02 -11.09 18.79
N ILE A 138 2.29 -10.50 17.83
CA ILE A 138 2.61 -10.56 16.40
C ILE A 138 3.55 -9.39 16.10
N MET A 139 4.83 -9.60 16.40
CA MET A 139 5.90 -8.64 16.14
C MET A 139 6.07 -8.48 14.63
N ALA A 140 5.70 -7.31 14.09
CA ALA A 140 6.09 -6.91 12.75
C ALA A 140 7.62 -6.82 12.69
N SER A 141 8.29 -7.88 12.25
CA SER A 141 9.74 -7.86 12.13
C SER A 141 10.13 -6.76 11.14
N SER A 142 11.16 -6.00 11.48
CA SER A 142 11.49 -4.71 10.89
C SER A 142 11.97 -4.74 9.43
N GLN A 143 11.85 -5.85 8.69
CA GLN A 143 12.63 -6.01 7.45
C GLN A 143 11.98 -6.63 6.21
N ALA A 144 10.67 -6.94 6.13
CA ALA A 144 10.16 -7.32 4.80
C ALA A 144 8.68 -7.06 4.53
N TYR A 145 7.78 -7.33 5.47
CA TYR A 145 6.35 -7.23 5.20
C TYR A 145 5.60 -6.81 6.47
N HIS A 146 4.87 -5.70 6.39
CA HIS A 146 3.91 -5.38 7.43
C HIS A 146 2.62 -6.17 7.17
N LEU A 147 2.11 -6.86 8.17
CA LEU A 147 0.82 -7.52 8.08
C LEU A 147 -0.28 -6.45 8.10
N GLY A 148 -0.66 -5.93 6.94
CA GLY A 148 -1.83 -5.07 6.77
C GLY A 148 -3.16 -5.75 7.13
N MET A 149 -4.18 -4.94 7.33
CA MET A 149 -5.59 -5.34 7.45
C MET A 149 -6.13 -5.93 6.14
N VAL A 150 -5.65 -5.41 5.01
CA VAL A 150 -5.97 -5.88 3.67
C VAL A 150 -4.67 -6.09 2.91
N HIS A 151 -4.60 -7.17 2.14
CA HIS A 151 -3.50 -7.47 1.21
C HIS A 151 -4.07 -7.82 -0.15
N ALA A 152 -3.33 -7.50 -1.20
CA ALA A 152 -3.59 -8.04 -2.53
C ALA A 152 -2.29 -8.29 -3.28
N TRP A 153 -2.28 -9.31 -4.13
CA TRP A 153 -1.14 -9.63 -5.00
C TRP A 153 -1.56 -9.78 -6.44
N HIS A 154 -0.67 -9.35 -7.32
CA HIS A 154 -0.72 -9.72 -8.73
C HIS A 154 -0.58 -11.25 -8.88
N ARG A 155 -1.29 -11.87 -9.83
CA ARG A 155 -1.34 -13.33 -10.03
C ARG A 155 0.04 -13.94 -10.23
N ALA A 156 0.89 -13.26 -11.00
CA ALA A 156 2.26 -13.70 -11.27
C ALA A 156 3.23 -13.44 -10.09
N GLY A 157 2.86 -12.58 -9.13
CA GLY A 157 3.68 -12.16 -8.01
C GLY A 157 3.29 -12.78 -6.66
N ARG A 158 2.38 -13.77 -6.65
CA ARG A 158 1.86 -14.42 -5.45
C ARG A 158 2.98 -15.06 -4.60
N PRO A 159 2.88 -15.03 -3.26
CA PRO A 159 3.79 -15.76 -2.38
C PRO A 159 3.82 -17.25 -2.71
N ALA A 160 4.95 -17.92 -2.49
CA ALA A 160 5.07 -19.36 -2.74
C ALA A 160 4.09 -20.19 -1.87
N ALA A 161 3.74 -19.68 -0.69
CA ALA A 161 2.81 -20.30 0.24
C ALA A 161 1.34 -19.90 -0.01
N ILE A 162 0.96 -19.44 -1.21
CA ILE A 162 -0.38 -18.88 -1.46
C ILE A 162 -1.52 -19.85 -1.12
N GLU A 163 -1.38 -21.13 -1.45
CA GLU A 163 -2.40 -22.15 -1.12
C GLU A 163 -2.58 -22.30 0.39
N GLN A 164 -1.47 -22.26 1.14
CA GLN A 164 -1.51 -22.30 2.61
C GLN A 164 -2.15 -21.03 3.19
N ILE A 165 -1.82 -19.86 2.64
CA ILE A 165 -2.42 -18.58 3.03
C ILE A 165 -3.94 -18.63 2.81
N CYS A 166 -4.39 -19.03 1.62
CA CYS A 166 -5.82 -19.17 1.29
C CYS A 166 -6.53 -20.16 2.21
N ALA A 167 -5.91 -21.30 2.54
CA ALA A 167 -6.47 -22.27 3.47
C ALA A 167 -6.62 -21.70 4.89
N LEU A 168 -5.62 -20.95 5.38
CA LEU A 168 -5.67 -20.29 6.70
C LEU A 168 -6.77 -19.24 6.76
N VAL A 169 -6.89 -18.41 5.72
CA VAL A 169 -7.94 -17.39 5.62
C VAL A 169 -9.32 -18.04 5.55
N GLY A 170 -9.51 -19.05 4.70
CA GLY A 170 -10.78 -19.76 4.57
C GLY A 170 -11.23 -20.50 5.84
N ALA A 171 -10.31 -20.84 6.73
CA ALA A 171 -10.60 -21.47 8.02
C ALA A 171 -10.97 -20.46 9.13
N CYS A 172 -10.83 -19.14 8.90
CA CYS A 172 -11.10 -18.09 9.87
C CYS A 172 -12.31 -17.24 9.46
N ALA A 173 -13.43 -17.37 10.18
CA ALA A 173 -14.67 -16.64 9.85
C ALA A 173 -14.58 -15.10 9.94
N SER A 174 -13.48 -14.57 10.50
CA SER A 174 -13.21 -13.13 10.60
C SER A 174 -12.40 -12.58 9.42
N MET A 175 -11.97 -13.45 8.51
CA MET A 175 -11.18 -13.11 7.33
C MET A 175 -11.93 -13.49 6.06
N GLU A 176 -11.65 -12.80 4.98
CA GLU A 176 -12.35 -12.98 3.70
C GLU A 176 -11.37 -12.96 2.54
N GLN A 177 -11.69 -13.72 1.51
CA GLN A 177 -11.02 -13.65 0.20
C GLN A 177 -11.93 -12.89 -0.75
N PHE A 178 -11.35 -12.08 -1.63
CA PHE A 178 -12.08 -11.41 -2.68
C PHE A 178 -11.25 -11.37 -3.96
N ASP A 179 -11.93 -11.44 -5.10
CA ASP A 179 -11.29 -11.30 -6.40
C ASP A 179 -11.15 -9.81 -6.76
N VAL A 180 -9.95 -9.43 -7.16
CA VAL A 180 -9.64 -8.10 -7.72
C VAL A 180 -9.30 -8.32 -9.19
N GLY A 181 -10.29 -8.69 -10.00
CA GLY A 181 -10.07 -9.10 -11.40
C GLY A 181 -9.18 -10.35 -11.49
N GLU A 182 -8.02 -10.22 -12.12
CA GLU A 182 -7.00 -11.27 -12.20
C GLU A 182 -6.11 -11.32 -10.94
N HIS A 183 -6.48 -10.67 -9.85
CA HIS A 183 -5.66 -10.56 -8.64
C HIS A 183 -6.38 -11.15 -7.42
N LEU A 184 -5.61 -11.61 -6.44
CA LEU A 184 -6.15 -12.14 -5.19
C LEU A 184 -6.08 -11.06 -4.12
N GLY A 185 -7.23 -10.71 -3.55
CA GLY A 185 -7.36 -9.87 -2.36
C GLY A 185 -7.71 -10.68 -1.12
N LEU A 186 -7.13 -10.31 0.01
CA LEU A 186 -7.42 -10.86 1.33
C LEU A 186 -7.78 -9.73 2.29
N VAL A 187 -8.93 -9.87 2.95
CA VAL A 187 -9.29 -9.06 4.11
C VAL A 187 -8.92 -9.87 5.34
N LEU A 188 -7.85 -9.46 6.04
CA LEU A 188 -7.41 -10.08 7.28
C LEU A 188 -8.18 -9.50 8.49
N ALA A 189 -8.57 -8.24 8.41
CA ALA A 189 -9.45 -7.62 9.39
C ALA A 189 -10.24 -6.45 8.75
N SER A 190 -11.57 -6.43 8.96
CA SER A 190 -12.43 -5.33 8.52
C SER A 190 -12.38 -4.11 9.44
N VAL A 191 -11.84 -4.29 10.65
CA VAL A 191 -11.67 -3.26 11.70
C VAL A 191 -10.31 -3.44 12.36
N PRO A 192 -9.69 -2.39 12.91
CA PRO A 192 -8.32 -2.44 13.42
C PRO A 192 -8.25 -3.08 14.83
N ARG A 193 -8.76 -4.30 14.97
CA ARG A 193 -8.75 -5.07 16.22
C ARG A 193 -8.76 -6.56 15.96
N ILE A 194 -8.23 -7.32 16.91
CA ILE A 194 -8.33 -8.78 16.92
C ILE A 194 -9.71 -9.17 17.42
N LEU A 195 -10.42 -9.96 16.62
CA LEU A 195 -11.84 -10.28 16.84
C LEU A 195 -12.05 -11.53 17.72
N SER A 196 -11.07 -12.44 17.78
CA SER A 196 -11.15 -13.67 18.56
C SER A 196 -9.77 -14.30 18.79
N PRO A 197 -9.64 -15.25 19.73
CA PRO A 197 -8.40 -16.02 19.89
C PRO A 197 -8.03 -16.82 18.64
N GLN A 198 -9.01 -17.34 17.90
CA GLN A 198 -8.80 -18.02 16.62
C GLN A 198 -8.24 -17.05 15.59
N HIS A 199 -8.81 -15.84 15.50
CA HIS A 199 -8.30 -14.78 14.61
C HIS A 199 -6.83 -14.46 14.94
N ALA A 200 -6.49 -14.25 16.22
CA ALA A 200 -5.09 -14.03 16.64
C ALA A 200 -4.16 -15.17 16.22
N GLN A 201 -4.60 -16.41 16.40
CA GLN A 201 -3.82 -17.59 16.03
C GLN A 201 -3.60 -17.68 14.52
N THR A 202 -4.64 -17.45 13.71
CA THR A 202 -4.53 -17.43 12.26
C THR A 202 -3.58 -16.33 11.79
N LEU A 203 -3.64 -15.11 12.36
CA LEU A 203 -2.71 -14.02 12.03
C LEU A 203 -1.25 -14.38 12.35
N ARG A 204 -0.99 -15.06 13.47
CA ARG A 204 0.37 -15.54 13.80
C ARG A 204 0.89 -16.52 12.76
N MET A 205 0.03 -17.44 12.31
CA MET A 205 0.37 -18.40 11.27
C MET A 205 0.61 -17.71 9.93
N LEU A 206 -0.24 -16.74 9.55
CA LEU A 206 -0.07 -15.94 8.34
C LEU A 206 1.25 -15.16 8.35
N HIS A 207 1.59 -14.53 9.48
CA HIS A 207 2.84 -13.80 9.64
C HIS A 207 4.09 -14.68 9.47
N GLN A 208 3.99 -16.01 9.65
CA GLN A 208 5.11 -16.93 9.45
C GLN A 208 5.30 -17.36 7.99
N VAL A 209 4.27 -17.22 7.16
CA VAL A 209 4.26 -17.73 5.77
C VAL A 209 4.25 -16.63 4.71
N LEU A 210 4.00 -15.38 5.12
CA LEU A 210 4.15 -14.16 4.33
C LEU A 210 5.60 -13.67 4.37
#